data_AF-A0A9X5XJ60-F1
#
_entry.id   AF-A0A9X5XJ60-F1
#
_cell.length_a   1.000
_cell.length_b   1.000
_cell.length_c   1.000
_cell.angle_alpha   90.00
_cell.angle_beta   90.00
_cell.angle_gamma   90.00
#
_symmetry.space_group_name_H-M   'P 1'
#
loop_
_entity.id
_entity.type
_entity.pdbx_description
1 polymer ?
#
loop_
_entity_poly.entity_id
_entity_poly.type
_entity_poly.pdbx_seq_one_letter_code
_entity_poly.pdbx_strand_id
1 'polypeptide(L)'
;MNYAGPAEETPARSGLELTPFRGLRYDPDRVGSLAAVTSPPYDVIVRPDGLLHLESADPHNIVRLILPQDTTPTARNRQAA
;
A
#
# COMPACT_ATOMS: atom_id res chain seq x y z
N MET A 1 -28.66 22.12 -45.80
CA MET A 1 -27.83 23.24 -45.30
C MET A 1 -28.33 23.61 -43.92
N ASN A 2 -27.51 23.43 -42.87
CA ASN A 2 -27.25 24.40 -41.79
C ASN A 2 -26.64 23.70 -40.56
N TYR A 3 -25.31 23.85 -40.48
CA TYR A 3 -24.45 24.08 -39.31
C TYR A 3 -24.64 23.20 -38.07
N ALA A 4 -23.91 22.08 -38.02
CA ALA A 4 -23.40 21.58 -36.75
C ALA A 4 -22.33 22.58 -36.28
N GLY A 5 -22.58 23.27 -35.16
CA GLY A 5 -21.56 24.09 -34.48
C GLY A 5 -20.33 23.24 -34.14
N PRO A 6 -19.18 23.88 -33.83
CA PRO A 6 -17.96 23.13 -33.58
C PRO A 6 -18.26 22.09 -32.50
N ALA A 7 -18.10 20.82 -32.85
CA ALA A 7 -18.05 19.77 -31.85
C ALA A 7 -17.01 20.24 -30.84
N GLU A 8 -17.38 20.38 -29.57
CA GLU A 8 -16.39 20.60 -28.53
C GLU A 8 -15.43 19.41 -28.58
N GLU A 9 -14.29 19.60 -29.25
CA GLU A 9 -13.17 18.69 -29.21
C GLU A 9 -12.74 18.69 -27.75
N THR A 10 -13.26 17.71 -27.00
CA THR A 10 -12.68 17.32 -25.73
C THR A 10 -11.21 17.06 -26.04
N PRO A 11 -10.26 17.84 -25.50
CA PRO A 11 -8.87 17.72 -25.91
C PRO A 11 -8.45 16.28 -25.63
N ALA A 12 -8.05 15.57 -26.69
CA ALA A 12 -7.54 14.22 -26.58
C ALA A 12 -6.34 14.29 -25.63
N ARG A 13 -6.51 13.78 -24.40
CA ARG A 13 -5.44 13.77 -23.40
C ARG A 13 -4.29 12.95 -23.96
N SER A 14 -3.27 13.64 -24.43
CA SER A 14 -2.18 13.09 -25.25
C SER A 14 -1.01 12.64 -24.39
N GLY A 15 -1.25 11.83 -23.35
CA GLY A 15 -0.17 11.31 -22.51
C GLY A 15 -0.54 10.98 -21.07
N LEU A 16 0.48 10.64 -20.27
CA LEU A 16 0.38 10.37 -18.84
C LEU A 16 0.11 11.68 -18.08
N GLU A 17 -1.06 11.81 -17.48
CA GLU A 17 -1.44 12.93 -16.62
C GLU A 17 -1.22 12.54 -15.15
N LEU A 18 -0.25 13.17 -14.49
CA LEU A 18 0.09 12.90 -13.08
C LEU A 18 -0.40 14.04 -12.19
N THR A 19 -1.07 13.68 -11.10
CA THR A 19 -1.45 14.64 -10.04
C THR A 19 -0.68 14.28 -8.77
N PRO A 20 -0.11 15.26 -8.04
CA PRO A 20 0.56 14.98 -6.78
C PRO A 20 -0.44 14.48 -5.73
N PHE A 21 0.04 13.62 -4.84
CA PHE A 21 -0.70 13.19 -3.65
C PHE A 21 0.17 13.37 -2.41
N ARG A 22 -0.47 13.47 -1.25
CA ARG A 22 0.24 13.57 0.02
C ARG A 22 0.83 12.19 0.37
N GLY A 23 2.14 12.05 0.20
CA GLY A 23 2.87 10.86 0.64
C GLY A 23 2.92 10.77 2.16
N LEU A 24 2.94 9.53 2.66
CA LEU A 24 3.20 9.21 4.07
C LEU A 24 4.65 8.73 4.22
N ARG A 25 5.28 9.08 5.34
CA ARG A 25 6.60 8.58 5.72
C ARG A 25 6.49 7.93 7.10
N TYR A 26 7.39 6.98 7.37
CA TYR A 26 7.56 6.46 8.73
C TYR A 26 8.05 7.57 9.66
N ASP A 27 7.58 7.50 10.90
CA ASP A 27 8.03 8.38 11.98
C ASP A 27 9.42 7.92 12.45
N PRO A 28 10.49 8.71 12.24
CA PRO A 28 11.85 8.31 12.58
C PRO A 28 12.08 8.19 14.09
N ASP A 29 11.26 8.85 14.93
CA ASP A 29 11.37 8.74 16.39
C ASP A 29 10.75 7.42 16.91
N ARG A 30 9.85 6.82 16.13
CA ARG A 30 9.21 5.53 16.44
C ARG A 30 9.86 4.36 15.73
N VAL A 31 10.39 4.56 14.53
CA VAL A 31 10.95 3.51 13.67
C VAL A 31 12.46 3.67 13.59
N GLY A 32 13.18 2.93 14.45
CA GLY A 32 14.64 2.93 14.45
C GLY A 32 15.26 2.23 13.22
N SER A 33 14.56 1.28 12.61
CA SER A 33 15.01 0.59 11.39
C SER A 33 13.83 0.28 10.48
N LEU A 34 13.90 0.70 9.22
CA LEU A 34 12.88 0.37 8.21
C LEU A 34 12.76 -1.14 8.00
N ALA A 35 13.85 -1.90 8.16
CA ALA A 35 13.82 -3.35 8.01
C ALA A 35 12.92 -4.04 9.05
N ALA A 36 12.73 -3.43 10.23
CA ALA A 36 11.88 -3.97 11.28
C ALA A 36 10.38 -3.81 10.98
N VAL A 37 10.00 -2.76 10.22
CA VAL A 37 8.60 -2.45 9.89
C VAL A 37 8.20 -2.77 8.45
N THR A 38 9.14 -3.24 7.63
CA THR A 38 8.88 -3.69 6.26
C THR A 38 8.96 -5.21 6.15
N SER A 39 8.55 -5.75 5.01
CA SER A 39 8.62 -7.18 4.74
C SER A 39 9.30 -7.43 3.38
N PRO A 40 9.98 -8.57 3.20
CA PRO A 40 10.45 -8.98 1.89
C PRO A 40 9.26 -9.36 0.99
N PRO A 41 9.47 -9.68 -0.30
CA PRO A 41 8.43 -10.17 -1.19
C PRO A 41 7.78 -11.49 -0.73
N TYR A 42 6.59 -11.79 -1.24
CA TYR A 42 5.78 -12.95 -0.82
C TYR A 42 6.50 -14.29 -0.90
N ASP A 43 7.29 -14.53 -1.95
CA ASP A 43 8.07 -15.76 -2.14
C ASP A 43 9.12 -15.99 -1.04
N VAL A 44 9.57 -14.91 -0.39
CA VAL A 44 10.49 -14.97 0.76
C VAL A 44 9.72 -15.16 2.06
N ILE A 45 8.56 -14.51 2.21
CA ILE A 45 7.74 -14.59 3.43
C ILE A 45 7.17 -16.00 3.65
N VAL A 46 6.78 -16.68 2.57
CA VAL A 46 6.07 -17.99 2.62
C VAL A 46 7.00 -19.16 2.99
N ARG A 47 8.25 -18.89 3.37
CA ARG A 47 9.10 -19.88 4.03
C ARG A 47 8.52 -20.24 5.42
N PRO A 48 8.81 -21.44 5.96
CA PRO A 48 8.40 -21.79 7.32
C PRO A 48 8.83 -20.68 8.29
N ASP A 49 7.92 -20.29 9.18
CA ASP A 49 8.10 -19.28 10.23
C ASP A 49 8.36 -17.83 9.76
N GLY A 50 8.48 -17.56 8.46
CA GLY A 50 8.79 -16.23 7.93
C GLY A 50 7.76 -15.17 8.33
N LEU A 51 6.48 -15.54 8.28
CA LEU A 51 5.40 -14.67 8.74
C LEU A 51 5.49 -14.38 10.24
N LEU A 52 5.63 -15.42 11.07
CA LEU A 52 5.70 -15.26 12.52
C LEU A 52 6.91 -14.42 12.93
N HIS A 53 8.05 -14.61 12.25
CA HIS A 53 9.25 -13.82 12.46
C HIS A 53 9.01 -12.34 12.17
N LEU A 54 8.35 -12.02 11.05
CA LEU A 54 8.03 -10.63 10.69
C LEU A 54 6.99 -10.01 11.63
N GLU A 55 5.97 -10.76 12.04
CA GLU A 55 4.97 -10.29 13.00
C GLU A 55 5.59 -10.01 14.38
N SER A 56 6.59 -10.78 14.78
CA SER A 56 7.28 -10.62 16.08
C SER A 56 8.41 -9.60 16.06
N ALA A 57 8.90 -9.19 14.89
CA ALA A 57 9.99 -8.23 14.75
C ALA A 57 9.61 -6.81 15.21
N ASP A 58 8.41 -6.33 14.82
CA ASP A 58 7.86 -5.04 15.24
C ASP A 58 6.32 -5.08 15.22
N PRO A 59 5.64 -4.46 16.21
CA PRO A 59 4.18 -4.36 16.19
C PRO A 59 3.62 -3.63 14.96
N HIS A 60 4.39 -2.75 14.31
CA HIS A 60 3.99 -2.01 13.11
C HIS A 60 4.49 -2.65 11.80
N ASN A 61 4.97 -3.90 11.82
CA ASN A 61 5.42 -4.54 10.60
C ASN A 61 4.29 -4.67 9.57
N ILE A 62 4.55 -4.21 8.33
CA ILE A 62 3.60 -4.17 7.22
C ILE A 62 2.97 -5.54 6.91
N VAL A 63 3.64 -6.65 7.28
CA VAL A 63 3.15 -8.01 7.07
C VAL A 63 1.75 -8.23 7.64
N ARG A 64 1.42 -7.56 8.75
CA ARG A 64 0.10 -7.60 9.41
C ARG A 64 -1.02 -7.07 8.51
N LEU A 65 -0.71 -6.16 7.59
CA LEU A 65 -1.65 -5.59 6.61
C LEU A 65 -1.69 -6.39 5.31
N ILE A 66 -0.55 -6.88 4.83
CA ILE A 66 -0.43 -7.49 3.50
C ILE A 66 -0.65 -9.02 3.51
N LEU A 67 -0.49 -9.67 4.66
CA LEU A 67 -0.66 -11.12 4.90
C LEU A 67 -1.37 -11.40 6.26
N PRO A 68 -2.55 -10.82 6.51
CA PRO A 68 -3.27 -11.00 7.78
C PRO A 68 -3.68 -12.47 8.00
N GLN A 69 -3.59 -12.94 9.24
CA GLN A 69 -3.98 -14.30 9.61
C GLN A 69 -5.47 -14.45 9.94
N ASP A 70 -6.11 -13.39 10.41
CA ASP A 70 -7.54 -13.41 10.70
C ASP A 70 -8.38 -13.24 9.42
N THR A 71 -9.46 -14.00 9.33
CA THR A 71 -10.36 -14.02 8.17
C THR A 71 -11.39 -12.89 8.19
N THR A 72 -11.60 -12.25 9.34
CA THR A 72 -12.56 -11.17 9.48
C THR A 72 -11.90 -9.79 9.30
N PRO A 73 -12.52 -8.85 8.54
CA PRO A 73 -11.97 -7.51 8.36
C PRO A 73 -11.72 -6.76 9.67
N THR A 74 -12.60 -6.91 10.65
CA THR A 74 -12.49 -6.22 11.93
C THR A 74 -11.30 -6.72 12.76
N ALA A 75 -11.12 -8.05 12.86
CA ALA A 75 -10.05 -8.60 13.68
C ALA A 75 -8.68 -8.40 13.02
N ARG A 76 -8.56 -8.57 11.69
CA ARG A 76 -7.30 -8.27 10.99
C ARG A 76 -6.89 -6.80 11.11
N ASN A 77 -7.86 -5.87 11.01
CA ASN A 77 -7.57 -4.44 11.17
C ASN A 77 -7.10 -4.12 12.60
N ARG A 78 -7.67 -4.79 13.61
CA ARG A 78 -7.25 -4.66 15.01
C ARG A 78 -5.86 -5.26 15.25
N GLN A 79 -5.52 -6.37 14.60
CA GLN A 79 -4.20 -7.00 14.70
C GLN A 79 -3.08 -6.14 14.09
N ALA A 80 -3.41 -5.29 13.13
CA ALA A 80 -2.47 -4.43 12.42
C ALA A 80 -2.39 -2.99 12.97
N ALA A 81 -3.25 -2.62 13.93
CA ALA A 81 -3.30 -1.31 14.56
C ALA A 81 -2.54 -1.30 15.89
#